data_AF-A0A3M7MGB6-F1
#
_entry.id   AF-A0A3M7MGB6-F1
#
_cell.length_a   1.000
_cell.length_b   1.000
_cell.length_c   1.000
_cell.angle_alpha   90.00
_cell.angle_beta   90.00
_cell.angle_gamma   90.00
#
_symmetry.space_group_name_H-M   'P 1'
#
loop_
_entity.id
_entity.type
_entity.pdbx_description
1 polymer ?
#
loop_
_entity_poly.entity_id
_entity_poly.type
_entity_poly.pdbx_seq_one_letter_code
_entity_poly.pdbx_strand_id
1 'polypeptide(L)'
;MADNAFEHMYITAARLLSDAGIDIAPQTILITALAAIAPFIILVVVAIASSPKVLPPPAGCRKLGLQGTTHFEDQYSKKYAKGGDPTPAKPWTVKALFVYPLKSGAPIELDKSDILRTGLKYDRQFTLAQQVTSLPSMDGKVTSEWHFMTQRKFPRLAKVETEIWVPDPSARGYQEEGEWVKSEGCLVLRFPFSPDTDFTLEGLLNYGKILAAKLSRKSEPMLEFRIPFNPPQERIKSKGYRKEVVRIWKDNPLALNVSPEIDREVFEKLRYTLGAANPIALFRIDTNAYREVYKCAPKKEEVGFETVIGMQDSVRTEPPFQHNDNIG
;
A
#
# COMPACT_ATOMS: atom_id res chain seq x y z
N MET A 1 22.76 13.06 -55.13
CA MET A 1 21.61 13.95 -54.86
C MET A 1 20.57 13.10 -54.17
N ALA A 2 20.32 13.34 -52.88
CA ALA A 2 19.39 12.54 -52.10
C ALA A 2 17.97 13.02 -52.44
N ASP A 3 17.23 12.23 -53.20
CA ASP A 3 15.79 12.40 -53.37
C ASP A 3 15.15 12.24 -51.98
N ASN A 4 14.72 13.36 -51.41
CA ASN A 4 14.01 13.35 -50.15
C ASN A 4 12.66 12.66 -50.39
N ALA A 5 12.48 11.46 -49.86
CA ALA A 5 11.21 10.71 -49.93
C ALA A 5 9.99 11.56 -49.51
N PHE A 6 10.22 12.58 -48.68
CA PHE A 6 9.25 13.61 -48.30
C PHE A 6 8.75 14.47 -49.47
N GLU A 7 9.61 14.86 -50.41
CA GLU A 7 9.24 15.62 -51.62
C GLU A 7 8.32 14.78 -52.51
N HIS A 8 8.66 13.50 -52.71
CA HIS A 8 7.84 12.60 -53.54
C HIS A 8 6.47 12.32 -52.90
N MET A 9 6.41 12.12 -51.58
CA MET A 9 5.15 11.99 -50.85
C MET A 9 4.30 13.26 -50.94
N TYR A 10 4.92 14.43 -50.82
CA TYR A 10 4.25 15.73 -50.89
C TYR A 10 3.61 15.98 -52.26
N ILE A 11 4.37 15.76 -53.34
CA ILE A 11 3.90 15.94 -54.72
C ILE A 11 2.77 14.96 -55.04
N THR A 12 2.87 13.73 -54.56
CA THR A 12 1.84 12.69 -54.79
C THR A 12 0.55 13.03 -54.05
N ALA A 13 0.63 13.47 -52.79
CA ALA A 13 -0.53 13.88 -52.01
C ALA A 13 -1.20 15.13 -52.59
N ALA A 14 -0.42 16.11 -53.06
CA ALA A 14 -0.93 17.33 -53.69
C ALA A 14 -1.69 17.05 -55.00
N ARG A 15 -1.19 16.13 -55.85
CA ARG A 15 -1.90 15.70 -57.07
C ARG A 15 -3.22 15.00 -56.75
N LEU A 16 -3.22 14.10 -55.77
CA LEU A 16 -4.42 13.34 -55.35
C LEU A 16 -5.53 14.26 -54.80
N LEU A 17 -5.17 15.33 -54.11
CA LEU A 17 -6.10 16.34 -53.60
C LEU A 17 -6.66 17.24 -54.71
N SER A 18 -5.82 17.60 -55.70
CA SER A 18 -6.23 18.40 -56.86
C SER A 18 -7.19 17.63 -57.77
N ASP A 19 -6.94 16.34 -58.01
CA ASP A 19 -7.83 15.46 -58.79
C ASP A 19 -9.20 15.25 -58.12
N ALA A 20 -9.29 15.45 -56.80
CA ALA A 20 -10.54 15.40 -56.02
C ALA A 20 -11.32 16.73 -56.01
N GLY A 21 -10.85 17.77 -56.71
CA GLY A 21 -11.50 19.09 -56.77
C GLY A 21 -11.34 19.95 -55.51
N ILE A 22 -10.33 19.63 -54.68
CA ILE A 22 -10.09 20.27 -53.40
C ILE A 22 -8.81 21.12 -53.51
N ASP A 23 -8.96 22.37 -53.93
CA ASP A 23 -7.86 23.35 -53.98
C ASP A 23 -7.59 23.93 -52.58
N ILE A 24 -6.98 23.12 -51.71
CA ILE A 24 -6.55 23.55 -50.38
C ILE A 24 -5.08 23.97 -50.45
N ALA A 25 -4.80 25.21 -50.06
CA ALA A 25 -3.43 25.71 -49.96
C ALA A 25 -2.60 24.82 -49.00
N PRO A 26 -1.34 24.49 -49.32
CA PRO A 26 -0.48 23.66 -48.46
C PRO A 26 -0.34 24.19 -47.03
N GLN A 27 -0.41 25.51 -46.89
CA GLN A 27 -0.41 26.21 -45.59
C GLN A 27 -1.63 25.83 -44.75
N THR A 28 -2.81 25.68 -45.37
CA THR A 28 -4.04 25.26 -44.70
C THR A 28 -3.93 23.81 -44.22
N ILE A 29 -3.35 22.90 -45.02
CA ILE A 29 -3.11 21.51 -44.60
C ILE A 29 -2.18 21.47 -43.38
N LEU A 30 -1.09 22.24 -43.41
CA LEU A 30 -0.14 22.31 -42.30
C LEU A 30 -0.79 22.89 -41.03
N ILE A 31 -1.55 23.98 -41.16
CA ILE A 31 -2.26 24.60 -40.03
C ILE A 31 -3.33 23.65 -39.47
N THR A 32 -4.11 22.98 -40.32
CA THR A 32 -5.12 22.00 -39.89
C THR A 32 -4.46 20.81 -39.20
N ALA A 33 -3.34 20.30 -39.72
CA ALA A 33 -2.58 19.22 -39.08
C ALA A 33 -2.01 19.66 -37.72
N LEU A 34 -1.39 20.84 -37.63
CA LEU A 34 -0.88 21.38 -36.37
C LEU A 34 -2.00 21.64 -35.37
N ALA A 35 -3.13 22.18 -35.79
CA ALA A 35 -4.30 22.39 -34.93
C ALA A 35 -4.90 21.05 -34.44
N ALA A 36 -4.91 20.02 -35.28
CA ALA A 36 -5.36 18.68 -34.90
C ALA A 36 -4.40 17.99 -33.92
N ILE A 37 -3.10 18.23 -34.04
CA ILE A 37 -2.05 17.62 -33.20
C ILE A 37 -1.80 18.42 -31.91
N ALA A 38 -2.03 19.74 -31.92
CA ALA A 38 -1.86 20.64 -30.79
C ALA A 38 -2.50 20.14 -29.48
N PRO A 39 -3.77 19.68 -29.43
CA PRO A 39 -4.36 19.17 -28.19
C PRO A 39 -3.62 17.94 -27.64
N PHE A 40 -3.08 17.07 -28.51
CA PHE A 40 -2.29 15.92 -28.08
C PHE A 40 -0.92 16.34 -27.54
N ILE A 41 -0.25 17.29 -28.19
CA ILE A 41 1.02 17.84 -27.70
C ILE A 41 0.82 18.51 -26.33
N ILE A 42 -0.23 19.32 -26.19
CA ILE A 42 -0.58 19.98 -24.92
C ILE A 42 -0.85 18.92 -23.85
N LEU A 43 -1.63 17.88 -24.14
CA LEU A 43 -1.87 16.78 -23.19
C LEU A 43 -0.59 16.06 -22.78
N VAL A 44 0.34 15.81 -23.71
CA VAL A 44 1.64 15.18 -23.41
C VAL A 44 2.51 16.09 -22.55
N VAL A 45 2.61 17.38 -22.89
CA VAL A 45 3.37 18.36 -22.08
C VAL A 45 2.80 18.47 -20.68
N VAL A 46 1.47 18.55 -20.56
CA VAL A 46 0.77 18.57 -19.27
C VAL A 46 0.99 17.26 -18.51
N ALA A 47 0.98 16.11 -19.16
CA ALA A 47 1.26 14.81 -18.53
C ALA A 47 2.69 14.72 -17.99
N ILE A 48 3.69 15.20 -18.75
CA ILE A 48 5.08 15.25 -18.30
C ILE A 48 5.23 16.23 -17.12
N ALA A 49 4.65 17.43 -17.22
CA ALA A 49 4.73 18.45 -16.18
C ALA A 49 3.96 18.07 -14.90
N SER A 50 2.86 17.35 -15.04
CA SER A 50 1.97 16.96 -13.93
C SER A 50 2.29 15.57 -13.37
N SER A 51 3.38 14.94 -13.81
CA SER A 51 3.78 13.64 -13.30
C SER A 51 3.91 13.70 -11.77
N PRO A 52 3.23 12.80 -11.03
CA PRO A 52 3.20 12.89 -9.57
C PRO A 52 4.63 12.81 -9.03
N LYS A 53 5.02 13.81 -8.23
CA LYS A 53 6.32 13.83 -7.55
C LYS A 53 6.35 12.67 -6.57
N VAL A 54 7.12 11.64 -6.90
CA VAL A 54 7.42 10.54 -5.98
C VAL A 54 8.23 11.11 -4.83
N LEU A 55 7.85 10.83 -3.58
CA LEU A 55 8.63 11.29 -2.45
C LEU A 55 10.01 10.63 -2.50
N PRO A 56 11.10 11.37 -2.23
CA PRO A 56 12.45 10.82 -2.26
C PRO A 56 12.59 9.71 -1.21
N PRO A 57 13.36 8.63 -1.45
CA PRO A 57 13.56 7.56 -0.48
C PRO A 57 13.79 8.08 0.96
N PRO A 58 13.21 7.43 1.99
CA PRO A 58 13.48 7.80 3.39
C PRO A 58 14.98 7.85 3.66
N ALA A 59 15.46 8.99 4.14
CA ALA A 59 16.89 9.21 4.39
C ALA A 59 17.43 8.18 5.40
N GLY A 60 18.59 7.61 5.09
CA GLY A 60 19.24 6.62 5.96
C GLY A 60 18.58 5.24 5.99
N CYS A 61 17.63 4.96 5.11
CA CYS A 61 16.98 3.66 5.02
C CYS A 61 17.21 2.99 3.66
N ARG A 62 17.20 1.66 3.64
CA ARG A 62 17.05 0.86 2.42
C ARG A 62 15.69 0.21 2.35
N LYS A 63 15.18 0.03 1.13
CA LYS A 63 13.97 -0.73 0.87
C LYS A 63 14.22 -2.21 1.12
N LEU A 64 13.34 -2.83 1.90
CA LEU A 64 13.32 -4.27 2.16
C LEU A 64 12.30 -4.93 1.23
N GLY A 65 12.66 -6.10 0.71
CA GLY A 65 11.89 -6.87 -0.27
C GLY A 65 12.66 -7.11 -1.56
N LEU A 66 12.15 -8.01 -2.39
CA LEU A 66 12.78 -8.35 -3.66
C LEU A 66 12.79 -7.15 -4.62
N GLN A 67 13.94 -6.91 -5.23
CA GLN A 67 14.11 -5.94 -6.30
C GLN A 67 14.25 -6.70 -7.61
N GLY A 68 13.15 -6.84 -8.36
CA GLY A 68 13.15 -7.53 -9.64
C GLY A 68 11.99 -8.51 -9.78
N THR A 69 12.27 -9.66 -10.38
CA THR A 69 11.30 -10.72 -10.63
C THR A 69 10.92 -11.44 -9.34
N THR A 70 9.64 -11.78 -9.21
CA THR A 70 9.10 -12.50 -8.05
C THR A 70 9.42 -13.99 -8.16
N HIS A 71 9.57 -14.69 -7.04
CA HIS A 71 9.75 -16.14 -7.10
C HIS A 71 8.49 -16.88 -7.58
N PHE A 72 7.37 -16.17 -7.72
CA PHE A 72 6.12 -16.72 -8.28
C PHE A 72 5.96 -16.53 -9.79
N GLU A 73 6.90 -15.88 -10.48
CA GLU A 73 6.84 -15.73 -11.93
C GLU A 73 6.67 -17.09 -12.66
N ASP A 74 7.30 -18.14 -12.12
CA ASP A 74 7.26 -19.49 -12.65
C ASP A 74 6.21 -20.40 -11.98
N GLN A 75 5.25 -19.85 -11.21
CA GLN A 75 4.34 -20.65 -10.37
C GLN A 75 3.53 -21.69 -11.13
N TYR A 76 3.19 -21.40 -12.39
CA TYR A 76 2.44 -22.30 -13.27
C TYR A 76 3.34 -23.15 -14.18
N SER A 77 4.65 -23.13 -13.97
CA SER A 77 5.58 -23.95 -14.73
C SER A 77 5.36 -25.43 -14.45
N LYS A 78 5.39 -26.25 -15.51
CA LYS A 78 5.24 -27.71 -15.44
C LYS A 78 6.25 -28.38 -14.51
N LYS A 79 7.36 -27.71 -14.16
CA LYS A 79 8.35 -28.21 -13.20
C LYS A 79 7.79 -28.41 -11.78
N TYR A 80 6.70 -27.73 -11.44
CA TYR A 80 5.98 -27.90 -10.16
C TYR A 80 4.72 -28.77 -10.29
N ALA A 81 4.35 -29.21 -11.50
CA ALA A 81 3.12 -29.99 -11.73
C ALA A 81 3.22 -31.44 -11.24
N LYS A 82 4.43 -31.94 -11.02
CA LYS A 82 4.68 -33.24 -10.40
C LYS A 82 5.23 -33.02 -9.00
N GLY A 83 4.43 -33.36 -7.99
CA GLY A 83 4.93 -33.51 -6.62
C GLY A 83 5.97 -34.63 -6.58
N GLY A 84 6.97 -34.50 -5.72
CA GLY A 84 7.95 -35.55 -5.47
C GLY A 84 8.31 -35.57 -4.00
N ASP A 85 8.66 -36.74 -3.48
CA ASP A 85 9.07 -36.89 -2.09
C ASP A 85 10.44 -36.25 -1.85
N PRO A 86 10.68 -35.68 -0.65
CA PRO A 86 11.97 -35.10 -0.33
C PRO A 86 13.01 -36.20 -0.30
N THR A 87 14.10 -36.02 -1.04
CA THR A 87 15.27 -36.90 -0.95
C THR A 87 16.42 -36.16 -0.27
N PRO A 88 17.43 -36.84 0.29
CA PRO A 88 18.60 -36.18 0.84
C PRO A 88 19.30 -35.24 -0.17
N ALA A 89 19.24 -35.58 -1.47
CA ALA A 89 19.76 -34.76 -2.56
C ALA A 89 18.84 -33.59 -2.97
N LYS A 90 17.56 -33.63 -2.56
CA LYS A 90 16.55 -32.62 -2.90
C LYS A 90 15.55 -32.46 -1.73
N PRO A 91 15.97 -31.77 -0.65
CA PRO A 91 15.09 -31.50 0.47
C PRO A 91 13.99 -30.49 0.08
N TRP A 92 12.97 -30.37 0.92
CA TRP A 92 11.98 -29.31 0.78
C TRP A 92 12.63 -27.94 0.90
N THR A 93 12.32 -27.04 -0.04
CA THR A 93 12.81 -25.67 -0.05
C THR A 93 11.66 -24.69 -0.01
N VAL A 94 11.82 -23.61 0.75
CA VAL A 94 10.88 -22.49 0.72
C VAL A 94 11.00 -21.82 -0.66
N LYS A 95 9.89 -21.79 -1.41
CA LYS A 95 9.87 -21.15 -2.74
C LYS A 95 9.89 -19.62 -2.63
N ALA A 96 9.16 -19.08 -1.67
CA ALA A 96 8.96 -17.65 -1.52
C ALA A 96 8.44 -17.33 -0.12
N LEU A 97 8.72 -16.12 0.34
CA LEU A 97 8.33 -15.63 1.65
C LEU A 97 7.59 -14.30 1.50
N PHE A 98 6.44 -14.16 2.16
CA PHE A 98 5.68 -12.91 2.16
C PHE A 98 5.41 -12.41 3.57
N VAL A 99 5.43 -11.09 3.70
CA VAL A 99 4.94 -10.38 4.89
C VAL A 99 3.84 -9.41 4.50
N TYR A 100 2.91 -9.16 5.42
CA TYR A 100 1.81 -8.21 5.25
C TYR A 100 1.88 -7.16 6.35
N PRO A 101 2.71 -6.10 6.22
CA PRO A 101 2.89 -5.13 7.29
C PRO A 101 1.60 -4.43 7.68
N LEU A 102 0.79 -4.10 6.67
CA LEU A 102 -0.60 -3.70 6.85
C LEU A 102 -1.51 -4.92 6.74
N LYS A 103 -2.27 -5.19 7.80
CA LYS A 103 -3.32 -6.22 7.80
C LYS A 103 -4.30 -5.96 6.65
N SER A 104 -4.51 -7.00 5.84
CA SER A 104 -5.40 -6.96 4.66
C SER A 104 -4.89 -6.06 3.52
N GLY A 105 -3.67 -5.54 3.58
CA GLY A 105 -3.01 -4.82 2.47
C GLY A 105 -2.32 -5.76 1.47
N ALA A 106 -1.60 -5.18 0.51
CA ALA A 106 -0.76 -5.94 -0.40
C ALA A 106 0.47 -6.55 0.31
N PRO A 107 0.90 -7.77 -0.09
CA PRO A 107 2.09 -8.41 0.46
C PRO A 107 3.38 -7.75 -0.03
N ILE A 108 4.45 -7.99 0.72
CA ILE A 108 5.83 -7.75 0.30
C ILE A 108 6.55 -9.09 0.27
N GLU A 109 7.14 -9.42 -0.88
CA GLU A 109 7.96 -10.62 -1.02
C GLU A 109 9.38 -10.36 -0.50
N LEU A 110 9.86 -11.26 0.34
CA LEU A 110 11.17 -11.21 0.97
C LEU A 110 12.02 -12.39 0.52
N ASP A 111 13.33 -12.16 0.40
CA ASP A 111 14.31 -13.23 0.23
C ASP A 111 14.57 -13.95 1.57
N LYS A 112 14.63 -13.18 2.65
CA LYS A 112 14.82 -13.66 4.03
C LYS A 112 14.05 -12.80 5.02
N SER A 113 13.67 -13.39 6.15
CA SER A 113 13.07 -12.67 7.28
C SER A 113 13.48 -13.30 8.60
N ASP A 114 13.58 -12.47 9.62
CA ASP A 114 13.79 -12.93 10.98
C ASP A 114 12.45 -13.47 11.53
N ILE A 115 12.52 -14.54 12.31
CA ILE A 115 11.35 -15.10 13.00
C ILE A 115 11.33 -14.56 14.43
N LEU A 116 10.28 -13.83 14.76
CA LEU A 116 9.98 -13.36 16.11
C LEU A 116 8.93 -14.27 16.76
N ARG A 117 8.73 -14.11 18.07
CA ARG A 117 7.66 -14.81 18.80
C ARG A 117 6.26 -14.54 18.22
N THR A 118 6.08 -13.42 17.53
CA THR A 118 4.84 -13.01 16.88
C THR A 118 4.68 -13.47 15.43
N GLY A 119 5.68 -14.15 14.87
CA GLY A 119 5.74 -14.54 13.46
C GLY A 119 6.90 -13.89 12.72
N LEU A 120 6.78 -13.73 11.40
CA LEU A 120 7.79 -13.06 10.60
C LEU A 120 7.93 -11.59 11.02
N LYS A 121 9.16 -11.09 11.08
CA LYS A 121 9.43 -9.69 11.37
C LYS A 121 8.70 -8.79 10.37
N TYR A 122 8.10 -7.72 10.89
CA TYR A 122 7.25 -6.77 10.15
C TYR A 122 5.88 -7.31 9.68
N ASP A 123 5.49 -8.55 10.00
CA ASP A 123 4.18 -9.06 9.62
C ASP A 123 3.06 -8.51 10.53
N ARG A 124 2.02 -7.96 9.90
CA ARG A 124 0.75 -7.51 10.51
C ARG A 124 0.94 -6.64 11.75
N GLN A 125 1.84 -5.66 11.65
CA GLN A 125 2.09 -4.67 12.70
C GLN A 125 1.08 -3.52 12.68
N PHE A 126 0.47 -3.26 11.52
CA PHE A 126 -0.50 -2.19 11.32
C PHE A 126 -1.85 -2.74 10.88
N THR A 127 -2.93 -2.04 11.22
CA THR A 127 -4.27 -2.26 10.65
C THR A 127 -4.98 -0.94 10.42
N LEU A 128 -5.76 -0.88 9.35
CA LEU A 128 -6.81 0.14 9.25
C LEU A 128 -8.04 -0.32 10.04
N ALA A 129 -8.76 0.62 10.62
CA ALA A 129 -10.05 0.40 11.24
C ALA A 129 -11.00 1.53 10.84
N GLN A 130 -12.30 1.21 10.80
CA GLN A 130 -13.36 2.19 10.63
C GLN A 130 -14.09 2.38 11.96
N GLN A 131 -14.59 3.60 12.17
CA GLN A 131 -15.45 3.88 13.30
C GLN A 131 -16.85 3.32 13.02
N VAL A 132 -17.40 2.55 13.95
CA VAL A 132 -18.77 2.04 13.88
C VAL A 132 -19.53 2.59 15.07
N THR A 133 -20.52 3.42 14.78
CA THR A 133 -21.39 4.02 15.78
C THR A 133 -22.66 3.18 15.89
N SER A 134 -23.00 2.76 17.11
CA SER A 134 -24.24 2.04 17.37
C SER A 134 -25.45 2.97 17.30
N LEU A 135 -26.64 2.41 17.06
CA LEU A 135 -27.88 3.12 17.32
C LEU A 135 -27.97 3.50 18.81
N PRO A 136 -28.67 4.59 19.17
CA PRO A 136 -28.89 4.94 20.57
C PRO A 136 -29.59 3.78 21.29
N SER A 137 -29.01 3.35 22.40
CA SER A 137 -29.65 2.41 23.33
C SER A 137 -30.91 3.02 23.95
N MET A 138 -31.74 2.21 24.61
CA MET A 138 -32.92 2.73 25.33
C MET A 138 -32.55 3.80 26.38
N ASP A 139 -31.31 3.80 26.87
CA ASP A 139 -30.75 4.80 27.78
C ASP A 139 -30.17 6.04 27.06
N GLY A 140 -30.36 6.16 25.75
CA GLY A 140 -29.86 7.27 24.93
C GLY A 140 -28.34 7.28 24.70
N LYS A 141 -27.60 6.30 25.24
CA LYS A 141 -26.15 6.22 25.09
C LYS A 141 -25.78 5.67 23.71
N VAL A 142 -24.97 6.43 22.98
CA VAL A 142 -24.37 6.05 21.70
C VAL A 142 -22.94 5.60 21.96
N THR A 143 -22.61 4.37 21.57
CA THR A 143 -21.24 3.84 21.67
C THR A 143 -20.59 3.86 20.29
N SER A 144 -19.33 4.29 20.25
CA SER A 144 -18.53 4.32 19.04
C SER A 144 -17.31 3.44 19.23
N GLU A 145 -17.15 2.45 18.36
CA GLU A 145 -16.09 1.44 18.44
C GLU A 145 -15.28 1.42 17.15
N TRP A 146 -13.97 1.18 17.26
CA TRP A 146 -13.11 0.96 16.10
C TRP A 146 -13.17 -0.50 15.66
N HIS A 147 -13.66 -0.75 14.45
CA HIS A 147 -13.69 -2.08 13.84
C HIS A 147 -12.60 -2.18 12.78
N PHE A 148 -11.71 -3.16 12.90
CA PHE A 148 -10.68 -3.40 11.88
C PHE A 148 -11.28 -3.63 10.49
N MET A 149 -10.58 -3.15 9.46
CA MET A 149 -10.95 -3.32 8.07
C MET A 149 -10.34 -4.60 7.50
N THR A 150 -11.11 -5.31 6.67
CA THR A 150 -10.66 -6.55 5.99
C THR A 150 -11.00 -6.52 4.52
N GLN A 151 -10.26 -7.27 3.70
CA GLN A 151 -10.54 -7.41 2.26
C GLN A 151 -11.95 -7.95 1.96
N ARG A 152 -12.59 -8.68 2.90
CA ARG A 152 -13.96 -9.17 2.74
C ARG A 152 -15.01 -8.05 2.74
N LYS A 153 -14.76 -6.98 3.50
CA LYS A 153 -15.63 -5.79 3.54
C LYS A 153 -15.11 -4.68 2.61
N PHE A 154 -13.80 -4.55 2.50
CA PHE A 154 -13.09 -3.51 1.76
C PHE A 154 -12.10 -4.15 0.79
N PRO A 155 -12.56 -4.71 -0.34
CA PRO A 155 -11.71 -5.43 -1.28
C PRO A 155 -10.62 -4.54 -1.89
N ARG A 156 -10.85 -3.23 -1.97
CA ARG A 156 -9.87 -2.25 -2.45
C ARG A 156 -8.63 -2.11 -1.55
N LEU A 157 -8.64 -2.66 -0.33
CA LEU A 157 -7.43 -2.78 0.49
C LEU A 157 -6.31 -3.58 -0.20
N ALA A 158 -6.67 -4.52 -1.08
CA ALA A 158 -5.68 -5.28 -1.85
C ALA A 158 -4.87 -4.41 -2.83
N LYS A 159 -5.39 -3.23 -3.20
CA LYS A 159 -4.69 -2.24 -4.05
C LYS A 159 -3.78 -1.30 -3.25
N VAL A 160 -3.78 -1.39 -1.91
CA VAL A 160 -2.89 -0.60 -1.06
C VAL A 160 -1.54 -1.29 -1.02
N GLU A 161 -0.59 -0.75 -1.79
CA GLU A 161 0.79 -1.20 -1.82
C GLU A 161 1.51 -0.80 -0.53
N THR A 162 2.36 -1.69 -0.05
CA THR A 162 3.18 -1.44 1.13
C THR A 162 4.65 -1.62 0.79
N GLU A 163 5.50 -0.79 1.38
CA GLU A 163 6.95 -0.93 1.30
C GLU A 163 7.55 -0.78 2.70
N ILE A 164 8.46 -1.69 3.05
CA ILE A 164 9.22 -1.62 4.30
C ILE A 164 10.54 -0.93 4.00
N TRP A 165 10.88 0.09 4.77
CA TRP A 165 12.18 0.75 4.73
C TRP A 165 12.85 0.60 6.08
N VAL A 166 14.05 0.03 6.09
CA VAL A 166 14.83 -0.25 7.32
C VAL A 166 16.09 0.60 7.35
N PRO A 167 16.53 1.08 8.53
CA PRO A 167 17.77 1.83 8.66
C PRO A 167 18.96 1.01 8.16
N ASP A 168 19.85 1.65 7.39
CA ASP A 168 21.08 1.03 6.92
C ASP A 168 22.20 2.07 6.99
N PRO A 169 23.28 1.83 7.78
CA PRO A 169 24.42 2.74 7.87
C PRO A 169 25.07 3.05 6.53
N SER A 170 24.93 2.15 5.54
CA SER A 170 25.48 2.33 4.19
C SER A 170 24.56 3.16 3.27
N ALA A 171 23.33 3.44 3.70
CA ALA A 171 22.37 4.18 2.89
C ALA A 171 22.68 5.68 2.86
N ARG A 172 22.35 6.32 1.74
CA ARG A 172 22.53 7.76 1.56
C ARG A 172 21.67 8.54 2.58
N GLY A 173 22.29 9.51 3.23
CA GLY A 173 21.62 10.35 4.22
C GLY A 173 21.40 9.66 5.57
N TYR A 174 22.14 8.59 5.86
CA TYR A 174 22.17 7.99 7.19
C TYR A 174 22.69 8.98 8.22
N GLN A 175 21.90 9.16 9.28
CA GLN A 175 22.23 9.92 10.47
C GLN A 175 21.69 9.14 11.65
N GLU A 176 22.50 8.89 12.67
CA GLU A 176 22.08 8.15 13.87
C GLU A 176 20.89 8.82 14.56
N GLU A 177 20.91 10.15 14.58
CA GLU A 177 19.83 10.98 15.13
C GLU A 177 18.67 11.20 14.14
N GLY A 178 18.73 10.57 12.97
CA GLY A 178 17.72 10.70 11.93
C GLY A 178 16.34 10.18 12.38
N GLU A 179 15.28 10.87 11.97
CA GLU A 179 13.89 10.55 12.33
C GLU A 179 13.52 9.07 12.08
N TRP A 180 13.90 8.55 10.91
CA TRP A 180 13.59 7.17 10.50
C TRP A 180 14.51 6.14 11.15
N VAL A 181 15.74 6.52 11.49
CA VAL A 181 16.70 5.65 12.19
C VAL A 181 16.24 5.44 13.63
N LYS A 182 15.89 6.51 14.34
CA LYS A 182 15.28 6.44 15.68
C LYS A 182 13.97 5.66 15.72
N SER A 183 13.26 5.64 14.60
CA SER A 183 11.99 4.92 14.47
C SER A 183 12.13 3.46 14.03
N GLU A 184 13.37 2.94 13.96
CA GLU A 184 13.70 1.59 13.46
C GLU A 184 13.18 1.34 12.03
N GLY A 185 13.06 2.40 11.25
CA GLY A 185 12.58 2.42 9.88
C GLY A 185 11.19 3.03 9.72
N CYS A 186 10.64 2.87 8.52
CA CYS A 186 9.29 3.31 8.20
C CYS A 186 8.56 2.41 7.21
N LEU A 187 7.24 2.40 7.37
CA LEU A 187 6.30 1.82 6.44
C LEU A 187 5.85 2.91 5.47
N VAL A 188 6.02 2.67 4.18
CA VAL A 188 5.46 3.51 3.12
C VAL A 188 4.22 2.82 2.59
N LEU A 189 3.10 3.52 2.58
CA LEU A 189 1.86 3.03 1.99
C LEU A 189 1.56 3.83 0.74
N ARG A 190 1.17 3.14 -0.32
CA ARG A 190 0.77 3.75 -1.58
C ARG A 190 -0.59 3.22 -1.98
N PHE A 191 -1.45 4.07 -2.51
CA PHE A 191 -2.76 3.67 -2.96
C PHE A 191 -3.17 4.42 -4.23
N PRO A 192 -3.95 3.78 -5.11
CA PRO A 192 -4.40 4.41 -6.33
C PRO A 192 -5.49 5.42 -6.03
N PHE A 193 -5.34 6.65 -6.53
CA PHE A 193 -6.35 7.68 -6.43
C PHE A 193 -6.42 8.44 -7.75
N SER A 194 -7.57 8.31 -8.43
CA SER A 194 -7.88 9.10 -9.61
C SER A 194 -8.72 10.30 -9.18
N PRO A 195 -8.20 11.53 -9.28
CA PRO A 195 -8.98 12.73 -8.98
C PRO A 195 -10.09 12.93 -10.02
N ASP A 196 -11.18 13.58 -9.61
CA ASP A 196 -12.29 13.87 -10.51
C ASP A 196 -11.82 14.74 -11.69
N THR A 197 -12.33 14.40 -12.87
CA THR A 197 -11.97 15.05 -14.14
C THR A 197 -13.14 15.91 -14.61
N ASP A 198 -13.05 17.21 -14.31
CA ASP A 198 -14.00 18.21 -14.80
C ASP A 198 -13.41 18.99 -15.99
N PHE A 199 -14.24 19.79 -16.68
CA PHE A 199 -13.80 20.69 -17.75
C PHE A 199 -13.10 21.97 -17.23
N THR A 200 -12.60 21.95 -16.00
CA THR A 200 -11.83 23.05 -15.38
C THR A 200 -10.34 22.89 -15.68
N LEU A 201 -9.54 23.94 -15.47
CA LEU A 201 -8.07 23.86 -15.60
C LEU A 201 -7.47 22.76 -14.70
N GLU A 202 -8.02 22.60 -13.49
CA GLU A 202 -7.62 21.53 -12.57
C GLU A 202 -7.99 20.14 -13.09
N GLY A 203 -9.16 20.00 -13.71
CA GLY A 203 -9.57 18.74 -14.35
C GLY A 203 -8.71 18.37 -15.56
N LEU A 204 -8.24 19.35 -16.35
CA LEU A 204 -7.28 19.10 -17.43
C LEU A 204 -5.91 18.64 -16.89
N LEU A 205 -5.44 19.22 -15.78
CA LEU A 205 -4.24 18.74 -15.07
C LEU A 205 -4.44 17.30 -14.55
N ASN A 206 -5.64 16.97 -14.07
CA ASN A 206 -5.99 15.63 -13.62
C ASN A 206 -6.00 14.61 -14.77
N TYR A 207 -6.51 14.98 -15.95
CA TYR A 207 -6.36 14.18 -17.17
C TYR A 207 -4.89 13.92 -17.51
N GLY A 208 -4.04 14.95 -17.40
CA GLY A 208 -2.60 14.83 -17.57
C GLY A 208 -1.97 13.82 -16.62
N LYS A 209 -2.35 13.85 -15.33
CA LYS A 209 -1.87 12.87 -14.31
C LYS A 209 -2.27 11.45 -14.65
N ILE A 210 -3.51 11.23 -15.08
CA ILE A 210 -4.01 9.91 -15.49
C ILE A 210 -3.26 9.42 -16.73
N LEU A 211 -3.06 10.28 -17.72
CA LEU A 211 -2.31 9.96 -18.93
C LEU A 211 -0.85 9.62 -18.61
N ALA A 212 -0.19 10.42 -17.75
CA ALA A 212 1.16 10.16 -17.28
C ALA A 212 1.30 8.81 -16.56
N ALA A 213 0.33 8.47 -15.70
CA ALA A 213 0.28 7.17 -15.04
C ALA A 213 0.17 6.04 -16.07
N LYS A 214 -0.71 6.16 -17.06
CA LYS A 214 -0.89 5.18 -18.14
C LYS A 214 0.36 5.02 -19.01
N LEU A 215 1.02 6.12 -19.40
CA LEU A 215 2.30 6.06 -20.11
C LEU A 215 3.39 5.34 -19.27
N SER A 216 3.36 5.52 -17.96
CA SER A 216 4.27 4.85 -17.01
C SER A 216 3.86 3.40 -16.69
N ARG A 217 2.93 2.80 -17.46
CA ARG A 217 2.35 1.47 -17.25
C ARG A 217 1.68 1.29 -15.87
N LYS A 218 1.26 2.37 -15.23
CA LYS A 218 0.45 2.34 -14.00
C LYS A 218 -1.02 2.56 -14.35
N SER A 219 -1.92 1.86 -13.66
CA SER A 219 -3.36 1.96 -13.92
C SER A 219 -3.96 3.30 -13.48
N GLU A 220 -3.46 3.85 -12.38
CA GLU A 220 -3.97 5.08 -11.73
C GLU A 220 -2.80 5.88 -11.11
N PRO A 221 -2.94 7.19 -10.91
CA PRO A 221 -2.01 7.97 -10.09
C PRO A 221 -1.96 7.39 -8.67
N MET A 222 -0.76 7.30 -8.11
CA MET A 222 -0.57 6.76 -6.75
C MET A 222 -0.30 7.91 -5.79
N LEU A 223 -1.01 7.92 -4.67
CA LEU A 223 -0.68 8.74 -3.51
C LEU A 223 0.09 7.91 -2.51
N GLU A 224 0.96 8.55 -1.75
CA GLU A 224 1.82 7.88 -0.78
C GLU A 224 1.99 8.70 0.49
N PHE A 225 2.12 7.99 1.61
CA PHE A 225 2.45 8.54 2.92
C PHE A 225 3.32 7.57 3.72
N ARG A 226 3.96 8.06 4.79
CA ARG A 226 5.00 7.35 5.53
C ARG A 226 4.69 7.33 7.01
N ILE A 227 4.96 6.20 7.65
CA ILE A 227 4.70 6.03 9.08
C ILE A 227 5.89 5.34 9.73
N PRO A 228 6.33 5.80 10.92
CA PRO A 228 7.41 5.16 11.65
C PRO A 228 7.05 3.72 12.05
N PHE A 229 8.00 2.79 11.92
CA PHE A 229 7.79 1.44 12.45
C PHE A 229 7.67 1.45 13.95
N ASN A 230 8.51 2.22 14.66
CA ASN A 230 8.54 2.34 16.11
C ASN A 230 8.69 3.80 16.56
N PRO A 231 7.59 4.55 16.74
CA PRO A 231 7.63 5.97 17.07
C PRO A 231 8.22 6.17 18.49
N PRO A 232 9.26 7.01 18.66
CA PRO A 232 9.78 7.36 19.97
C PRO A 232 8.73 8.03 20.86
N GLN A 233 8.88 7.96 22.18
CA GLN A 233 7.92 8.55 23.14
C GLN A 233 7.72 10.07 22.94
N GLU A 234 8.77 10.78 22.54
CA GLU A 234 8.71 12.21 22.20
C GLU A 234 7.78 12.47 21.02
N ARG A 235 7.83 11.62 19.99
CA ARG A 235 6.99 11.70 18.79
C ARG A 235 5.54 11.37 19.10
N ILE A 236 5.31 10.33 19.91
CA ILE A 236 3.97 9.95 20.39
C ILE A 236 3.29 11.15 21.06
N LYS A 237 4.03 11.88 21.91
CA LYS A 237 3.53 13.09 22.58
C LYS A 237 3.35 14.26 21.63
N SER A 238 4.34 14.58 20.80
CA SER A 238 4.30 15.77 19.93
C SER A 238 3.24 15.67 18.84
N LYS A 239 2.99 14.47 18.31
CA LYS A 239 1.97 14.20 17.29
C LYS A 239 0.62 13.81 17.88
N GLY A 240 0.51 13.68 19.21
CA GLY A 240 -0.75 13.45 19.92
C GLY A 240 -1.37 12.08 19.67
N TYR A 241 -0.55 11.03 19.58
CA TYR A 241 -1.04 9.67 19.39
C TYR A 241 -1.85 9.20 20.59
N ARG A 242 -2.85 8.36 20.34
CA ARG A 242 -3.76 7.86 21.38
C ARG A 242 -3.77 6.35 21.39
N LYS A 243 -3.84 5.76 22.58
CA LYS A 243 -4.13 4.33 22.73
C LYS A 243 -5.64 4.14 22.73
N GLU A 244 -6.16 3.41 21.77
CA GLU A 244 -7.59 3.15 21.63
C GLU A 244 -7.84 1.67 21.44
N VAL A 245 -9.02 1.21 21.85
CA VAL A 245 -9.43 -0.17 21.73
C VAL A 245 -9.91 -0.42 20.30
N VAL A 246 -9.32 -1.41 19.65
CA VAL A 246 -9.69 -1.82 18.29
C VAL A 246 -10.27 -3.22 18.34
N ARG A 247 -11.52 -3.36 17.92
CA ARG A 247 -12.18 -4.65 17.81
C ARG A 247 -11.61 -5.42 16.64
N ILE A 248 -10.98 -6.55 16.93
CA ILE A 248 -10.48 -7.54 15.99
C ILE A 248 -11.24 -8.83 16.23
N TRP A 249 -12.26 -9.06 15.43
CA TRP A 249 -13.18 -10.19 15.58
C TRP A 249 -13.89 -10.22 16.95
N LYS A 250 -13.53 -11.16 17.81
CA LYS A 250 -14.04 -11.31 19.18
C LYS A 250 -13.15 -10.63 20.23
N ASP A 251 -12.00 -10.12 19.82
CA ASP A 251 -10.97 -9.58 20.69
C ASP A 251 -10.89 -8.06 20.56
N ASN A 252 -10.42 -7.39 21.60
CA ASN A 252 -10.42 -5.92 21.72
C ASN A 252 -9.06 -5.40 22.23
N PRO A 253 -7.97 -5.61 21.48
CA PRO A 253 -6.67 -5.11 21.89
C PRO A 253 -6.60 -3.58 21.94
N LEU A 254 -5.76 -3.09 22.85
CA LEU A 254 -5.33 -1.71 22.85
C LEU A 254 -4.27 -1.51 21.77
N ALA A 255 -4.51 -0.57 20.86
CA ALA A 255 -3.60 -0.24 19.77
C ALA A 255 -3.32 1.27 19.73
N LEU A 256 -2.17 1.64 19.17
CA LEU A 256 -1.73 3.03 19.07
C LEU A 256 -2.27 3.64 17.76
N ASN A 257 -3.14 4.63 17.86
CA ASN A 257 -3.61 5.41 16.73
C ASN A 257 -2.49 6.30 16.20
N VAL A 258 -1.99 5.98 15.01
CA VAL A 258 -0.91 6.68 14.31
C VAL A 258 -1.43 7.55 13.15
N SER A 259 -2.75 7.66 12.99
CA SER A 259 -3.38 8.51 11.96
C SER A 259 -2.89 9.97 11.95
N PRO A 260 -2.51 10.60 13.09
CA PRO A 260 -1.94 11.95 13.07
C PRO A 260 -0.63 12.13 12.29
N GLU A 261 0.03 11.05 11.84
CA GLU A 261 1.17 11.13 10.93
C GLU A 261 0.78 11.43 9.48
N ILE A 262 -0.49 11.26 9.14
CA ILE A 262 -0.96 11.30 7.76
C ILE A 262 -1.66 12.63 7.54
N ASP A 263 -1.33 13.30 6.44
CA ASP A 263 -2.06 14.50 6.02
C ASP A 263 -3.54 14.18 5.85
N ARG A 264 -4.40 15.02 6.44
CA ARG A 264 -5.84 14.80 6.48
C ARG A 264 -6.44 14.60 5.08
N GLU A 265 -5.97 15.39 4.10
CA GLU A 265 -6.42 15.28 2.71
C GLU A 265 -6.05 13.93 2.08
N VAL A 266 -4.82 13.46 2.30
CA VAL A 266 -4.38 12.14 1.79
C VAL A 266 -5.16 11.02 2.45
N PHE A 267 -5.45 11.14 3.74
CA PHE A 267 -6.19 10.12 4.48
C PHE A 267 -7.68 10.07 4.09
N GLU A 268 -8.30 11.20 3.79
CA GLU A 268 -9.65 11.25 3.20
C GLU A 268 -9.68 10.61 1.80
N LYS A 269 -8.65 10.85 0.97
CA LYS A 269 -8.53 10.19 -0.34
C LYS A 269 -8.35 8.68 -0.20
N LEU A 270 -7.63 8.21 0.82
CA LEU A 270 -7.55 6.79 1.14
C LEU A 270 -8.94 6.26 1.54
N ARG A 271 -9.64 6.94 2.45
CA ARG A 271 -11.01 6.57 2.87
C ARG A 271 -11.96 6.42 1.68
N TYR A 272 -11.95 7.40 0.79
CA TYR A 272 -12.73 7.38 -0.45
C TYR A 272 -12.33 6.22 -1.35
N THR A 273 -11.03 6.00 -1.55
CA THR A 273 -10.49 4.87 -2.33
C THR A 273 -10.94 3.53 -1.77
N LEU A 274 -10.98 3.38 -0.46
CA LEU A 274 -11.43 2.15 0.18
C LEU A 274 -12.95 1.95 0.09
N GLY A 275 -13.72 3.00 -0.20
CA GLY A 275 -15.18 2.97 -0.18
C GLY A 275 -15.76 2.97 1.24
N ALA A 276 -15.02 3.53 2.21
CA ALA A 276 -15.48 3.61 3.60
C ALA A 276 -16.36 4.85 3.81
N ALA A 277 -17.62 4.65 4.18
CA ALA A 277 -18.53 5.75 4.50
C ALA A 277 -18.18 6.43 5.83
N ASN A 278 -17.74 5.63 6.81
CA ASN A 278 -17.41 6.11 8.14
C ASN A 278 -15.95 6.58 8.23
N PRO A 279 -15.61 7.41 9.24
CA PRO A 279 -14.23 7.77 9.52
C PRO A 279 -13.34 6.53 9.67
N ILE A 280 -12.14 6.60 9.12
CA ILE A 280 -11.12 5.56 9.27
C ILE A 280 -9.97 6.08 10.14
N ALA A 281 -9.24 5.15 10.73
CA ALA A 281 -8.01 5.40 11.47
C ALA A 281 -7.03 4.26 11.22
N LEU A 282 -5.74 4.58 11.31
CA LEU A 282 -4.66 3.64 11.21
C LEU A 282 -4.06 3.38 12.58
N PHE A 283 -3.94 2.10 12.90
CA PHE A 283 -3.49 1.62 14.19
C PHE A 283 -2.24 0.78 14.04
N ARG A 284 -1.29 1.00 14.95
CA ARG A 284 -0.14 0.15 15.18
C ARG A 284 -0.37 -0.68 16.43
N ILE A 285 -0.02 -1.96 16.42
CA ILE A 285 -0.04 -2.76 17.65
C ILE A 285 0.97 -2.23 18.68
N ASP A 286 0.59 -2.24 19.95
CA ASP A 286 1.51 -1.90 21.04
C ASP A 286 2.50 -3.07 21.22
N THR A 287 3.77 -2.82 20.94
CA THR A 287 4.85 -3.80 21.09
C THR A 287 5.11 -4.19 22.54
N ASN A 288 4.55 -3.46 23.51
CA ASN A 288 4.63 -3.78 24.93
C ASN A 288 3.44 -4.60 25.45
N ALA A 289 2.39 -4.75 24.63
CA ALA A 289 1.15 -5.44 25.01
C ALA A 289 0.70 -6.39 23.89
N TYR A 290 1.56 -7.34 23.53
CA TYR A 290 1.20 -8.39 22.58
C TYR A 290 0.06 -9.26 23.12
N ARG A 291 -0.72 -9.84 22.20
CA ARG A 291 -1.85 -10.70 22.54
C ARG A 291 -1.40 -12.14 22.72
N GLU A 292 -1.74 -12.76 23.84
CA GLU A 292 -1.51 -14.19 24.06
C GLU A 292 -2.60 -15.03 23.36
N VAL A 293 -2.20 -16.15 22.77
CA VAL A 293 -3.09 -17.07 22.05
C VAL A 293 -3.07 -18.43 22.73
N TYR A 294 -4.23 -18.90 23.18
CA TYR A 294 -4.34 -20.15 23.95
C TYR A 294 -5.00 -21.32 23.19
N LYS A 295 -5.65 -21.07 22.04
CA LYS A 295 -6.47 -22.09 21.37
C LYS A 295 -5.65 -23.17 20.65
N CYS A 296 -5.19 -22.85 19.43
CA CYS A 296 -4.46 -23.78 18.58
C CYS A 296 -2.94 -23.67 18.81
N ALA A 297 -2.54 -22.92 19.83
CA ALA A 297 -1.14 -22.77 20.21
C ALA A 297 -0.74 -23.92 21.13
N PRO A 298 0.48 -24.46 20.98
CA PRO A 298 1.06 -25.36 21.97
C PRO A 298 1.06 -24.68 23.33
N LYS A 299 0.77 -25.45 24.39
CA LYS A 299 0.74 -24.88 25.73
C LYS A 299 2.15 -24.52 26.19
N LYS A 300 2.27 -23.54 27.10
CA LYS A 300 3.55 -23.15 27.69
C LYS A 300 4.31 -24.34 28.30
N GLU A 301 3.61 -25.33 28.84
CA GLU A 301 4.22 -26.53 29.42
C GLU A 301 4.91 -27.42 28.36
N GLU A 302 4.49 -27.37 27.10
CA GLU A 302 4.99 -28.21 26.01
C GLU A 302 6.17 -27.57 25.26
N VAL A 303 6.17 -26.24 25.12
CA VAL A 303 7.18 -25.51 24.31
C VAL A 303 8.00 -24.49 25.11
N GLY A 304 7.73 -24.33 26.41
CA GLY A 304 8.49 -23.45 27.31
C GLY A 304 8.19 -21.95 27.17
N PHE A 305 7.31 -21.55 26.25
CA PHE A 305 6.89 -20.16 26.07
C PHE A 305 5.42 -20.07 25.62
N GLU A 306 4.74 -18.98 25.98
CA GLU A 306 3.39 -18.70 25.48
C GLU A 306 3.49 -18.04 24.10
N THR A 307 2.67 -18.48 23.14
CA THR A 307 2.65 -17.85 21.82
C THR A 307 1.95 -16.50 21.89
N VAL A 308 2.60 -15.48 21.34
CA VAL A 308 2.08 -14.13 21.28
C VAL A 308 1.82 -13.74 19.84
N ILE A 309 0.82 -12.91 19.59
CA ILE A 309 0.52 -12.40 18.25
C ILE A 309 0.38 -10.88 18.26
N GLY A 310 0.69 -10.30 17.11
CA GLY A 310 0.34 -8.95 16.73
C GLY A 310 -1.13 -8.87 16.27
N MET A 311 -1.37 -8.39 15.04
CA MET A 311 -2.72 -8.24 14.45
C MET A 311 -3.18 -9.47 13.65
N GLN A 312 -2.57 -10.63 13.88
CA GLN A 312 -2.96 -11.91 13.28
C GLN A 312 -4.40 -12.28 13.66
N ASP A 313 -5.03 -13.08 12.80
CA ASP A 313 -6.36 -13.64 13.08
C ASP A 313 -6.21 -14.76 14.12
N SER A 314 -6.52 -14.45 15.37
CA SER A 314 -6.69 -15.43 16.42
C SER A 314 -7.73 -14.97 17.43
N VAL A 315 -8.17 -15.89 18.27
CA VAL A 315 -9.13 -15.63 19.35
C VAL A 315 -8.41 -15.82 20.67
N ARG A 316 -8.37 -14.77 21.48
CA ARG A 316 -8.03 -14.87 22.91
C ARG A 316 -9.17 -15.62 23.61
N THR A 317 -8.87 -16.72 24.27
CA THR A 317 -9.76 -17.29 25.28
C THR A 317 -9.05 -17.09 26.60
N GLU A 318 -9.63 -16.34 27.53
CA GLU A 318 -9.18 -16.37 28.92
C GLU A 318 -9.09 -17.83 29.38
N PRO A 319 -8.11 -18.19 30.23
CA PRO A 319 -8.08 -19.53 30.78
C PRO A 319 -9.43 -19.82 31.43
N PRO A 320 -9.99 -21.03 31.29
CA PRO A 320 -11.19 -21.40 32.03
C PRO A 320 -10.92 -21.10 33.49
N PHE A 321 -11.80 -20.30 34.13
CA PHE A 321 -11.78 -20.06 35.56
C PHE A 321 -11.46 -21.38 36.26
N GLN A 322 -10.31 -21.46 36.94
CA GLN A 322 -10.09 -22.55 37.88
C GLN A 322 -11.22 -22.43 38.90
N HIS A 323 -12.16 -23.36 38.84
CA HIS A 323 -13.13 -23.53 39.90
C HIS A 323 -12.30 -23.80 41.15
N ASN A 324 -12.34 -22.86 42.08
CA ASN A 324 -11.74 -23.03 43.38
C ASN A 324 -12.65 -24.03 44.10
N ASP A 325 -12.43 -25.32 43.85
CA ASP A 325 -13.00 -26.42 44.64
C ASP A 325 -12.29 -26.43 46.00
N ASN A 326 -12.58 -25.38 46.78
CA ASN A 326 -12.35 -25.33 48.21
C ASN A 326 -13.69 -25.00 48.84
N ILE A 327 -14.55 -26.00 48.87
CA ILE A 327 -15.70 -26.08 49.77
C ILE A 327 -15.70 -27.49 50.36
N GLY A 328 -15.41 -27.60 51.66
CA GLY A 328 -15.67 -28.79 52.48
C GLY A 328 -14.44 -29.59 52.87
#